data_AF-A0A2E9MK01-F1
#
_entry.id   AF-A0A2E9MK01-F1
#
_cell.length_a   1.000
_cell.length_b   1.000
_cell.length_c   1.000
_cell.angle_alpha   90.00
_cell.angle_beta   90.00
_cell.angle_gamma   90.00
#
_symmetry.space_group_name_H-M   'P 1'
#
loop_
_entity.id
_entity.type
_entity.pdbx_description
1 polymer ?
#
loop_
_entity_poly.entity_id
_entity_poly.type
_entity_poly.pdbx_seq_one_letter_code
_entity_poly.pdbx_strand_id
1 'polypeptide(L)'
;MEDLLRGRDGQVDALHAGRSVSAYLLIPRERAETPLPTMVCFHQCNVDCILAKDAVVGKTGEATLDQRYGLELVKAGFVVLAPDSLDCGERNIPDLRASDENDFCWPRFHDHVDVGRPTFGKKVYDGMRAVDLLQSLDMVDSSRIGAIGHSMGQQDAFRAIAADQRVGAVILSGAQADKYLPLHAPRLHLA
;
A
#
# COMPACT_ATOMS: atom_id res chain seq x y z
N MET A 1 -13.02 12.42 -36.05
CA MET A 1 -13.57 11.78 -34.84
C MET A 1 -12.42 11.53 -33.87
N GLU A 2 -11.59 12.52 -33.56
CA GLU A 2 -11.93 13.80 -32.88
C GLU A 2 -12.60 13.59 -31.53
N ASP A 3 -11.95 14.19 -30.53
CA ASP A 3 -12.42 14.57 -29.20
C ASP A 3 -12.65 13.47 -28.16
N LEU A 4 -11.74 13.37 -27.17
CA LEU A 4 -12.00 13.87 -25.80
C LEU A 4 -10.85 13.53 -24.80
N LEU A 5 -9.61 13.95 -25.02
CA LEU A 5 -8.58 13.94 -23.97
C LEU A 5 -7.70 15.19 -24.07
N ARG A 6 -8.23 16.33 -23.62
CA ARG A 6 -7.45 17.53 -23.30
C ARG A 6 -7.39 17.68 -21.78
N GLY A 7 -6.16 17.77 -21.28
CA GLY A 7 -5.84 17.78 -19.87
C GLY A 7 -6.31 19.03 -19.11
N ARG A 8 -6.13 18.96 -17.79
CA ARG A 8 -5.91 20.14 -16.97
C ARG A 8 -4.64 19.93 -16.18
N ASP A 9 -3.65 20.72 -16.55
CA ASP A 9 -2.44 20.99 -15.79
C ASP A 9 -2.82 21.42 -14.37
N GLY A 10 -2.35 20.65 -13.40
CA GLY A 10 -2.58 20.85 -11.98
C GLY A 10 -1.57 20.02 -11.21
N GLN A 11 -0.29 20.22 -11.53
CA GLN A 11 0.83 19.62 -10.81
C GLN A 11 0.90 20.28 -9.43
N VAL A 12 0.44 19.57 -8.42
CA VAL A 12 0.57 20.01 -7.02
C VAL A 12 2.01 19.73 -6.59
N ASP A 13 2.87 20.72 -6.81
CA ASP A 13 4.29 20.69 -6.46
C ASP A 13 4.48 20.82 -4.94
N ALA A 14 4.45 19.68 -4.26
CA ALA A 14 5.12 19.47 -2.96
C ALA A 14 5.37 17.97 -2.74
N LEU A 15 5.92 17.26 -3.72
CA LEU A 15 6.23 15.83 -3.60
C LEU A 15 7.72 15.61 -3.33
N HIS A 16 8.00 15.07 -2.15
CA HIS A 16 9.28 14.51 -1.73
C HIS A 16 9.92 13.68 -2.86
N ALA A 17 10.85 14.27 -3.61
CA ALA A 17 11.59 13.68 -4.73
C ALA A 17 10.76 12.79 -5.68
N GLY A 18 9.81 13.39 -6.41
CA GLY A 18 9.55 13.03 -7.82
C GLY A 18 9.13 11.60 -8.20
N ARG A 19 8.63 10.77 -7.28
CA ARG A 19 8.08 9.44 -7.63
C ARG A 19 6.64 9.28 -7.16
N SER A 20 5.72 9.20 -8.10
CA SER A 20 4.31 8.86 -7.87
C SER A 20 4.18 7.43 -7.34
N VAL A 21 3.13 7.19 -6.57
CA VAL A 21 2.76 5.84 -6.11
C VAL A 21 1.56 5.40 -6.94
N SER A 22 1.76 4.39 -7.78
CA SER A 22 0.66 3.80 -8.54
C SER A 22 -0.20 2.94 -7.62
N ALA A 23 -1.52 3.03 -7.76
CA ALA A 23 -2.48 2.35 -6.90
C ALA A 23 -3.78 2.05 -7.65
N TYR A 24 -4.50 1.03 -7.20
CA TYR A 24 -5.91 0.87 -7.56
C TYR A 24 -6.82 1.36 -6.44
N LEU A 25 -7.88 2.08 -6.80
CA LEU A 25 -9.01 2.36 -5.94
C LEU A 25 -10.19 1.47 -6.37
N LEU A 26 -10.58 0.54 -5.51
CA LEU A 26 -11.70 -0.35 -5.74
C LEU A 26 -12.88 0.15 -4.92
N ILE A 27 -14.01 0.32 -5.59
CA ILE A 27 -15.25 0.83 -5.02
C ILE A 27 -16.32 -0.26 -5.18
N PRO A 28 -17.12 -0.54 -4.13
CA PRO A 28 -18.24 -1.47 -4.26
C PRO A 28 -19.16 -1.07 -5.41
N ARG A 29 -19.65 -2.06 -6.17
CA ARG A 29 -20.51 -1.81 -7.35
C ARG A 29 -21.82 -1.14 -6.97
N GLU A 30 -22.38 -1.53 -5.83
CA GLU A 30 -23.62 -0.96 -5.31
C GLU A 30 -23.33 0.39 -4.66
N ARG A 31 -24.15 1.39 -5.01
CA ARG A 31 -24.01 2.72 -4.46
C ARG A 31 -24.39 2.70 -2.99
N ALA A 32 -23.47 3.11 -2.13
CA ALA A 32 -23.75 3.34 -0.72
C ALA A 32 -24.46 4.68 -0.51
N GLU A 33 -25.41 4.71 0.42
CA GLU A 33 -26.08 5.93 0.87
C GLU A 33 -25.26 6.72 1.88
N THR A 34 -24.29 6.06 2.52
CA THR A 34 -23.40 6.63 3.54
C THR A 34 -21.94 6.37 3.19
N PRO A 35 -21.00 7.19 3.69
CA PRO A 35 -19.58 6.94 3.54
C PRO A 35 -19.18 5.55 4.08
N LEU A 36 -18.29 4.88 3.36
CA LEU A 36 -17.94 3.49 3.57
C LEU A 36 -16.67 3.33 4.40
N PRO A 37 -16.54 2.24 5.16
CA PRO A 37 -15.26 1.89 5.78
C PRO A 37 -14.26 1.58 4.66
N THR A 38 -12.97 1.85 4.92
CA THR A 38 -11.93 1.67 3.92
C THR A 38 -10.70 0.95 4.44
N MET A 39 -10.02 0.25 3.53
CA MET A 39 -8.79 -0.48 3.82
C MET A 39 -7.70 -0.07 2.83
N VAL A 40 -6.53 0.30 3.34
CA VAL A 40 -5.30 0.31 2.55
C VAL A 40 -4.74 -1.11 2.52
N CYS A 41 -4.61 -1.69 1.32
CA CYS A 41 -4.23 -3.08 1.11
C CYS A 41 -2.81 -3.18 0.52
N PHE A 42 -1.83 -3.51 1.36
CA PHE A 42 -0.42 -3.59 0.98
C PHE A 42 -0.01 -4.98 0.50
N HIS A 43 0.41 -5.09 -0.75
CA HIS A 43 0.73 -6.36 -1.38
C HIS A 43 1.94 -7.09 -0.77
N GLN A 44 1.93 -8.41 -0.90
CA GLN A 44 3.03 -9.31 -0.56
C GLN A 44 4.18 -9.25 -1.59
N CYS A 45 5.38 -9.74 -1.20
CA CYS A 45 6.45 -10.00 -2.16
C CYS A 45 6.13 -11.31 -2.90
N ASN A 46 6.07 -11.22 -4.23
CA ASN A 46 6.18 -12.36 -5.14
C ASN A 46 7.64 -12.43 -5.64
N VAL A 47 8.06 -13.58 -6.19
CA VAL A 47 9.47 -13.86 -6.58
C VAL A 47 10.12 -12.67 -7.29
N ASP A 48 9.38 -12.03 -8.22
CA ASP A 48 9.88 -10.88 -8.96
C ASP A 48 9.34 -9.51 -8.50
N CYS A 49 8.51 -9.43 -7.47
CA CYS A 49 7.78 -8.21 -7.08
C CYS A 49 7.02 -7.52 -8.24
N ILE A 50 6.77 -8.22 -9.35
CA ILE A 50 6.10 -7.69 -10.55
C ILE A 50 4.58 -7.67 -10.33
N LEU A 51 4.02 -8.71 -9.70
CA LEU A 51 2.55 -8.81 -9.57
C LEU A 51 1.97 -7.77 -8.61
N ALA A 52 2.77 -7.28 -7.67
CA ALA A 52 2.49 -6.19 -6.75
C ALA A 52 0.99 -5.96 -6.41
N LYS A 53 0.46 -4.76 -6.66
CA LYS A 53 -0.95 -4.44 -6.41
C LYS A 53 -1.94 -5.28 -7.24
N ASP A 54 -1.55 -5.78 -8.42
CA ASP A 54 -2.41 -6.60 -9.28
C ASP A 54 -2.85 -7.90 -8.57
N ALA A 55 -1.95 -8.51 -7.78
CA ALA A 55 -2.27 -9.71 -6.99
C ALA A 55 -3.36 -9.45 -5.95
N VAL A 56 -3.31 -8.28 -5.30
CA VAL A 56 -4.27 -7.87 -4.25
C VAL A 56 -5.66 -7.64 -4.81
N VAL A 57 -5.75 -7.16 -6.04
CA VAL A 57 -7.02 -6.82 -6.71
C VAL A 57 -7.54 -7.93 -7.61
N GLY A 58 -6.85 -9.08 -7.66
CA GLY A 58 -7.28 -10.28 -8.40
C GLY A 58 -7.07 -10.21 -9.92
N LYS A 59 -6.09 -9.42 -10.39
CA LYS A 59 -5.76 -9.29 -11.83
C LYS A 59 -4.77 -10.32 -12.36
N THR A 60 -4.32 -11.23 -11.51
CA THR A 60 -3.25 -12.23 -11.74
C THR A 60 -3.78 -13.65 -12.00
N GLY A 61 -5.11 -13.82 -12.04
CA GLY A 61 -5.74 -15.12 -12.26
C GLY A 61 -5.52 -16.13 -11.12
N GLU A 62 -5.43 -17.41 -11.47
CA GLU A 62 -5.34 -18.52 -10.52
C GLU A 62 -4.03 -18.54 -9.71
N ALA A 63 -2.98 -17.85 -10.18
CA ALA A 63 -1.65 -17.88 -9.58
C ALA A 63 -1.60 -17.26 -8.17
N THR A 64 -2.56 -16.41 -7.81
CA THR A 64 -2.57 -15.71 -6.51
C THR A 64 -3.99 -15.62 -5.91
N LEU A 65 -4.77 -16.70 -6.02
CA LEU A 65 -6.15 -16.73 -5.48
C LEU A 65 -6.24 -16.43 -3.99
N ASP A 66 -5.25 -16.85 -3.21
CA ASP A 66 -5.14 -16.66 -1.76
C ASP A 66 -4.67 -15.24 -1.36
N GLN A 67 -4.31 -14.43 -2.33
CA GLN A 67 -3.65 -13.14 -2.17
C GLN A 67 -4.53 -11.95 -2.58
N ARG A 68 -5.72 -12.20 -3.14
CA ARG A 68 -6.64 -11.18 -3.65
C ARG A 68 -7.54 -10.55 -2.57
N TYR A 69 -7.03 -10.38 -1.35
CA TYR A 69 -7.84 -9.90 -0.22
C TYR A 69 -8.42 -8.50 -0.44
N GLY A 70 -7.81 -7.66 -1.29
CA GLY A 70 -8.41 -6.38 -1.70
C GLY A 70 -9.69 -6.57 -2.53
N LEU A 71 -9.71 -7.55 -3.43
CA LEU A 71 -10.91 -7.92 -4.17
C LEU A 71 -12.00 -8.48 -3.26
N GLU A 72 -11.65 -9.29 -2.26
CA GLU A 72 -12.63 -9.83 -1.32
C GLU A 72 -13.19 -8.74 -0.39
N LEU A 73 -12.36 -7.78 0.04
CA LEU A 73 -12.79 -6.65 0.86
C LEU A 73 -13.75 -5.72 0.12
N VAL A 74 -13.50 -5.39 -1.16
CA VAL A 74 -14.45 -4.56 -1.91
C VAL A 74 -15.81 -5.25 -2.11
N LYS A 75 -15.81 -6.58 -2.30
CA LYS A 75 -17.05 -7.37 -2.36
C LYS A 75 -17.79 -7.39 -1.02
N ALA A 76 -17.07 -7.25 0.09
CA ALA A 76 -17.63 -7.12 1.43
C ALA A 76 -18.09 -5.69 1.79
N GLY A 77 -18.03 -4.74 0.85
CA GLY A 77 -18.54 -3.38 1.05
C GLY A 77 -17.51 -2.36 1.54
N PHE A 78 -16.21 -2.68 1.48
CA PHE A 78 -15.16 -1.70 1.79
C PHE A 78 -14.74 -0.93 0.54
N VAL A 79 -14.37 0.35 0.70
CA VAL A 79 -13.50 1.01 -0.29
C VAL A 79 -12.08 0.51 -0.08
N VAL A 80 -11.39 0.11 -1.16
CA VAL A 80 -10.04 -0.44 -1.06
C VAL A 80 -9.07 0.40 -1.86
N LEU A 81 -7.97 0.81 -1.23
CA LEU A 81 -6.83 1.41 -1.92
C LEU A 81 -5.65 0.43 -1.88
N ALA A 82 -5.20 -0.04 -3.03
CA ALA A 82 -4.09 -0.99 -3.16
C ALA A 82 -2.90 -0.33 -3.88
N PRO A 83 -1.94 0.26 -3.14
CA PRO A 83 -0.74 0.85 -3.72
C PRO A 83 0.33 -0.18 -4.03
N ASP A 84 1.17 0.11 -5.03
CA ASP A 84 2.46 -0.56 -5.19
C ASP A 84 3.41 -0.11 -4.07
N SER A 85 4.02 -1.08 -3.40
CA SER A 85 5.13 -0.84 -2.48
C SER A 85 6.35 -0.31 -3.24
N LEU A 86 7.28 0.29 -2.50
CA LEU A 86 8.54 0.78 -3.07
C LEU A 86 9.24 -0.34 -3.88
N ASP A 87 9.74 -0.01 -5.07
CA ASP A 87 10.45 -0.89 -6.00
C ASP A 87 9.66 -2.12 -6.50
N CYS A 88 8.33 -2.09 -6.39
CA CYS A 88 7.43 -3.16 -6.84
C CYS A 88 6.48 -2.69 -7.95
N GLY A 89 5.97 -3.63 -8.75
CA GLY A 89 4.94 -3.34 -9.76
C GLY A 89 5.38 -2.26 -10.74
N GLU A 90 4.56 -1.22 -10.87
CA GLU A 90 4.87 -0.07 -11.75
C GLU A 90 5.97 0.85 -11.19
N ARG A 91 6.39 0.63 -9.94
CA ARG A 91 7.50 1.35 -9.29
C ARG A 91 8.82 0.58 -9.41
N ASN A 92 8.80 -0.61 -10.02
CA ASN A 92 9.97 -1.44 -10.24
C ASN A 92 10.88 -0.83 -11.31
N ILE A 93 12.20 -0.88 -11.12
CA ILE A 93 13.20 -0.42 -12.08
C ILE A 93 13.98 -1.64 -12.60
N PRO A 94 13.73 -2.11 -13.83
CA PRO A 94 14.31 -3.35 -14.36
C PRO A 94 15.84 -3.43 -14.29
N ASP A 95 16.53 -2.33 -14.59
CA ASP A 95 18.00 -2.26 -14.64
C ASP A 95 18.65 -2.49 -13.27
N LEU A 96 17.91 -2.30 -12.18
CA LEU A 96 18.40 -2.48 -10.81
C LEU A 96 18.28 -3.93 -10.33
N ARG A 97 17.59 -4.80 -11.09
CA ARG A 97 17.42 -6.23 -10.79
C ARG A 97 18.50 -7.15 -11.38
N ALA A 98 19.51 -6.61 -12.08
CA ALA A 98 20.47 -7.39 -12.87
C ALA A 98 20.92 -8.71 -12.21
N SER A 99 20.47 -9.81 -12.82
CA SER A 99 20.80 -11.24 -12.66
C SER A 99 21.73 -11.64 -11.51
N ASP A 100 21.16 -11.94 -10.35
CA ASP A 100 21.75 -12.93 -9.46
C ASP A 100 20.66 -13.95 -9.12
N GLU A 101 20.99 -15.23 -9.27
CA GLU A 101 20.13 -16.42 -9.16
C GLU A 101 19.54 -16.66 -7.75
N ASN A 102 19.50 -15.63 -6.89
CA ASN A 102 18.87 -15.73 -5.58
C ASN A 102 17.39 -15.37 -5.71
N ASP A 103 16.56 -16.43 -5.73
CA ASP A 103 15.09 -16.46 -5.79
C ASP A 103 14.32 -15.64 -4.72
N PHE A 104 15.00 -14.80 -3.94
CA PHE A 104 14.39 -13.94 -2.94
C PHE A 104 14.61 -12.47 -3.29
N CYS A 105 13.51 -11.73 -3.45
CA CYS A 105 13.48 -10.29 -3.70
C CYS A 105 14.23 -9.44 -2.64
N TRP A 106 14.57 -10.03 -1.49
CA TRP A 106 15.03 -9.35 -0.27
C TRP A 106 16.38 -8.59 -0.36
N PRO A 107 17.44 -9.09 -1.02
CA PRO A 107 18.78 -8.49 -0.89
C PRO A 107 18.94 -7.10 -1.52
N ARG A 108 18.22 -6.78 -2.61
CA ARG A 108 18.36 -5.49 -3.31
C ARG A 108 17.33 -4.42 -2.93
N PHE A 109 16.36 -4.75 -2.07
CA PHE A 109 15.43 -3.76 -1.49
C PHE A 109 16.13 -2.63 -0.70
N HIS A 110 17.42 -2.80 -0.39
CA HIS A 110 18.18 -1.89 0.45
C HIS A 110 19.20 -1.01 -0.30
N ASP A 111 19.52 -1.30 -1.56
CA ASP A 111 20.65 -0.65 -2.25
C ASP A 111 20.25 0.53 -3.15
N HIS A 112 18.96 0.67 -3.50
CA HIS A 112 18.47 1.67 -4.47
C HIS A 112 17.70 2.83 -3.86
N VAL A 113 17.61 2.85 -2.53
CA VAL A 113 17.10 3.99 -1.78
C VAL A 113 18.02 5.17 -2.03
N ASP A 114 17.42 6.29 -2.43
CA ASP A 114 18.03 7.63 -2.44
C ASP A 114 19.22 7.67 -1.46
N VAL A 115 20.44 7.79 -1.99
CA VAL A 115 21.67 7.89 -1.21
C VAL A 115 21.43 8.92 -0.08
N GLY A 116 21.18 8.42 1.15
CA GLY A 116 20.87 9.24 2.33
C GLY A 116 19.44 9.21 2.91
N ARG A 117 18.46 8.44 2.41
CA ARG A 117 17.13 8.31 3.04
C ARG A 117 16.76 6.86 3.38
N PRO A 118 16.25 6.55 4.58
CA PRO A 118 15.89 5.18 4.96
C PRO A 118 14.61 4.72 4.24
N THR A 119 14.63 3.49 3.68
CA THR A 119 13.48 2.82 3.03
C THR A 119 12.23 2.83 3.90
N PHE A 120 12.45 2.67 5.21
CA PHE A 120 11.44 2.74 6.24
C PHE A 120 10.64 4.05 6.17
N GLY A 121 11.32 5.20 6.15
CA GLY A 121 10.68 6.51 6.17
C GLY A 121 9.84 6.76 4.91
N LYS A 122 10.30 6.29 3.75
CA LYS A 122 9.53 6.40 2.50
C LYS A 122 8.26 5.54 2.51
N LYS A 123 8.33 4.30 3.01
CA LYS A 123 7.17 3.41 3.12
C LYS A 123 6.13 3.95 4.10
N VAL A 124 6.57 4.50 5.24
CA VAL A 124 5.70 5.24 6.17
C VAL A 124 5.02 6.41 5.46
N TYR A 125 5.81 7.25 4.79
CA TYR A 125 5.30 8.41 4.06
C TYR A 125 4.27 8.03 3.00
N ASP A 126 4.53 6.98 2.21
CA ASP A 126 3.61 6.50 1.18
C ASP A 126 2.30 6.00 1.79
N GLY A 127 2.36 5.30 2.92
CA GLY A 127 1.18 4.92 3.70
C GLY A 127 0.38 6.13 4.18
N MET A 128 1.03 7.16 4.71
CA MET A 128 0.35 8.40 5.14
C MET A 128 -0.31 9.14 3.97
N ARG A 129 0.34 9.18 2.80
CA ARG A 129 -0.23 9.78 1.59
C ARG A 129 -1.43 8.99 1.06
N ALA A 130 -1.42 7.67 1.21
CA ALA A 130 -2.58 6.83 0.90
C ALA A 130 -3.78 7.17 1.79
N VAL A 131 -3.55 7.40 3.09
CA VAL A 131 -4.58 7.86 4.03
C VAL A 131 -5.10 9.26 3.66
N ASP A 132 -4.21 10.19 3.30
CA ASP A 132 -4.61 11.54 2.87
C ASP A 132 -5.55 11.51 1.66
N LEU A 133 -5.21 10.69 0.65
CA LEU A 133 -6.06 10.49 -0.52
C LEU A 133 -7.43 9.95 -0.09
N LEU A 134 -7.48 8.91 0.74
CA LEU A 134 -8.74 8.32 1.20
C LEU A 134 -9.63 9.34 1.93
N GLN A 135 -9.06 10.16 2.81
CA GLN A 135 -9.81 11.20 3.54
C GLN A 135 -10.38 12.30 2.65
N SER A 136 -9.79 12.51 1.46
CA SER A 136 -10.31 13.48 0.48
C SER A 136 -11.52 12.98 -0.31
N LEU A 137 -11.91 11.71 -0.18
CA LEU A 137 -13.02 11.12 -0.92
C LEU A 137 -14.31 11.16 -0.10
N ASP A 138 -15.36 11.81 -0.63
CA ASP A 138 -16.67 11.92 0.04
C ASP A 138 -17.32 10.56 0.35
N MET A 139 -16.93 9.52 -0.38
CA MET A 139 -17.44 8.15 -0.19
C MET A 139 -16.74 7.38 0.92
N VAL A 140 -15.69 7.94 1.53
CA VAL A 140 -14.92 7.31 2.59
C VAL A 140 -15.32 7.87 3.94
N ASP A 141 -15.64 6.98 4.86
CA ASP A 141 -15.80 7.33 6.26
C ASP A 141 -14.41 7.52 6.90
N SER A 142 -14.01 8.77 7.10
CA SER A 142 -12.72 9.13 7.67
C SER A 142 -12.48 8.60 9.09
N SER A 143 -13.54 8.16 9.79
CA SER A 143 -13.43 7.52 11.12
C SER A 143 -13.19 6.01 11.06
N ARG A 144 -13.31 5.39 9.87
CA ARG A 144 -13.21 3.94 9.67
C ARG A 144 -12.19 3.59 8.58
N ILE A 145 -10.97 4.07 8.76
CA ILE A 145 -9.81 3.73 7.91
C ILE A 145 -9.00 2.63 8.60
N GLY A 146 -8.75 1.54 7.88
CA GLY A 146 -7.88 0.45 8.32
C GLY A 146 -6.75 0.16 7.32
N ALA A 147 -5.83 -0.70 7.73
CA ALA A 147 -4.74 -1.20 6.88
C ALA A 147 -4.63 -2.72 6.98
N ILE A 148 -4.25 -3.38 5.89
CA ILE A 148 -4.02 -4.83 5.84
C ILE A 148 -2.82 -5.15 4.97
N GLY A 149 -2.05 -6.17 5.37
CA GLY A 149 -0.98 -6.69 4.53
C GLY A 149 -0.52 -8.09 4.92
N HIS A 150 0.06 -8.78 3.92
CA HIS A 150 0.61 -10.12 4.05
C HIS A 150 2.11 -10.16 3.70
N SER A 151 2.92 -10.88 4.47
CA SER A 151 4.36 -11.09 4.23
C SER A 151 5.16 -9.76 4.17
N MET A 152 5.58 -9.29 3.00
CA MET A 152 6.15 -7.95 2.85
C MET A 152 5.12 -6.86 3.19
N GLY A 153 3.86 -7.07 2.78
CA GLY A 153 2.78 -6.13 2.96
C GLY A 153 2.42 -5.85 4.42
N GLN A 154 2.59 -6.82 5.33
CA GLN A 154 2.38 -6.54 6.76
C GLN A 154 3.41 -5.53 7.28
N GLN A 155 4.63 -5.50 6.76
CA GLN A 155 5.61 -4.52 7.21
C GLN A 155 5.22 -3.12 6.77
N ASP A 156 4.66 -2.98 5.57
CA ASP A 156 4.19 -1.70 5.06
C ASP A 156 2.92 -1.26 5.80
N ALA A 157 2.00 -2.18 6.08
CA ALA A 157 0.84 -1.93 6.93
C ALA A 157 1.24 -1.51 8.35
N PHE A 158 2.18 -2.23 8.98
CA PHE A 158 2.70 -1.92 10.31
C PHE A 158 3.38 -0.54 10.34
N ARG A 159 4.18 -0.23 9.31
CA ARG A 159 4.85 1.07 9.16
C ARG A 159 3.84 2.21 9.00
N ALA A 160 2.81 2.01 8.18
CA ALA A 160 1.77 3.01 7.98
C ALA A 160 1.04 3.35 9.30
N ILE A 161 0.69 2.34 10.11
CA ILE A 161 -0.01 2.59 11.38
C ILE A 161 0.89 3.14 12.49
N ALA A 162 2.18 2.80 12.48
CA ALA A 162 3.08 3.20 13.56
C ALA A 162 3.25 4.73 13.63
N ALA A 163 3.01 5.42 12.51
CA ALA A 163 3.16 6.87 12.39
C ALA A 163 1.84 7.62 12.14
N ASP A 164 0.72 6.93 11.86
CA ASP A 164 -0.55 7.57 11.45
C ASP A 164 -1.73 7.13 12.32
N GLN A 165 -2.09 7.97 13.29
CA GLN A 165 -3.18 7.71 14.24
C GLN A 165 -4.58 7.70 13.60
N ARG A 166 -4.70 8.08 12.32
CA ARG A 166 -5.98 8.04 11.59
C ARG A 166 -6.36 6.63 11.19
N VAL A 167 -5.41 5.68 11.20
CA VAL A 167 -5.68 4.27 10.93
C VAL A 167 -6.18 3.59 12.21
N GLY A 168 -7.47 3.28 12.26
CA GLY A 168 -8.14 2.74 13.45
C GLY A 168 -8.02 1.22 13.63
N ALA A 169 -7.63 0.48 12.59
CA ALA A 169 -7.47 -0.97 12.65
C ALA A 169 -6.37 -1.47 11.71
N VAL A 170 -5.66 -2.52 12.12
CA VAL A 170 -4.64 -3.18 11.28
C VAL A 170 -4.77 -4.69 11.29
N ILE A 171 -4.55 -5.31 10.13
CA ILE A 171 -4.49 -6.76 9.98
C ILE A 171 -3.11 -7.12 9.40
N LEU A 172 -2.33 -7.86 10.18
CA LEU A 172 -0.97 -8.28 9.83
C LEU A 172 -0.91 -9.79 9.68
N SER A 173 -0.51 -10.28 8.51
CA SER A 173 -0.41 -11.71 8.21
C SER A 173 1.01 -12.08 7.77
N GLY A 174 1.53 -13.22 8.25
CA GLY A 174 2.87 -13.72 7.90
C GLY A 174 4.01 -13.21 8.80
N ALA A 175 3.76 -13.13 10.11
CA ALA A 175 4.60 -12.50 11.13
C ALA A 175 6.13 -12.61 10.93
N GLN A 176 6.73 -11.46 10.60
CA GLN A 176 8.07 -11.07 11.01
C GLN A 176 7.87 -9.70 11.62
N ALA A 177 7.44 -9.65 12.88
CA ALA A 177 7.65 -8.41 13.64
C ALA A 177 9.16 -8.15 13.58
N ASP A 178 9.55 -7.00 13.04
CA ASP A 178 10.94 -6.61 12.83
C ASP A 178 11.76 -7.09 14.03
N LYS A 179 12.72 -8.00 13.82
CA LYS A 179 13.53 -8.63 14.89
C LYS A 179 14.32 -7.62 15.75
N TYR A 180 14.18 -6.32 15.49
CA TYR A 180 14.99 -5.24 16.00
C TYR A 180 14.19 -4.07 16.61
N LEU A 181 12.85 -4.14 16.72
CA LEU A 181 12.10 -3.13 17.47
C LEU A 181 11.78 -3.62 18.89
N PRO A 182 12.38 -3.05 19.96
CA PRO A 182 11.80 -3.18 21.29
C PRO A 182 10.48 -2.42 21.28
N LEU A 183 9.36 -3.13 21.25
CA LEU A 183 8.04 -2.57 21.51
C LEU A 183 7.99 -2.09 22.97
N HIS A 184 8.51 -0.89 23.23
CA HIS A 184 8.07 -0.11 24.38
C HIS A 184 6.68 0.42 24.05
N ALA A 185 5.67 -0.43 24.26
CA ALA A 185 4.29 0.03 24.30
C ALA A 185 4.17 1.11 25.40
N PRO A 186 3.69 2.33 25.10
CA PRO A 186 3.29 3.23 26.16
C PRO A 186 2.17 2.54 26.95
N ARG A 187 2.37 2.38 28.26
CA ARG A 187 1.32 1.90 29.17
C ARG A 187 0.15 2.88 29.06
N LEU A 188 -0.94 2.45 28.43
CA LEU A 188 -2.23 3.09 28.58
C LEU A 188 -2.65 2.88 30.04
N HIS A 189 -2.34 3.86 30.89
CA HIS A 189 -3.00 3.99 32.18
C HIS A 189 -4.40 4.53 31.92
N LEU A 190 -5.38 3.64 31.89
CA LEU A 190 -6.77 4.00 32.11
C LEU A 190 -6.91 4.36 33.60
N ALA A 191 -7.17 5.63 33.86
CA ALA A 191 -7.70 6.15 35.12
C ALA A 191 -9.05 6.79 34.83
#